data_AF-A0A8T4RIE0-F1
#
_entry.id   AF-A0A8T4RIE0-F1
#
_cell.length_a   1.000
_cell.length_b   1.000
_cell.length_c   1.000
_cell.angle_alpha   90.00
_cell.angle_beta   90.00
_cell.angle_gamma   90.00
#
_symmetry.space_group_name_H-M   'P 1'
#
loop_
_entity.id
_entity.type
_entity.pdbx_description
1 polymer ?
#
loop_
_entity_poly.entity_id
_entity_poly.type
_entity_poly.pdbx_seq_one_letter_code
_entity_poly.pdbx_strand_id
1 'polypeptide(L)' 'MSLLVKIHKKDHRTIIAVCDNNLVGKLVQEKNRQLDLRGEFYKGEARSDEEIGDLMRNADGVNLVGPKSIK' A
#
# COMPACT_ATOMS: atom_id res chain seq x y z
N MET A 1 9.88 -5.08 10.52
CA MET A 1 8.60 -5.28 9.79
C MET A 1 8.82 -4.94 8.33
N SER A 2 8.30 -5.75 7.40
CA SER A 2 8.40 -5.51 5.95
C SER A 2 7.24 -4.62 5.45
N LEU A 3 7.45 -3.98 4.30
CA LEU A 3 6.42 -3.27 3.53
C LEU A 3 6.00 -4.13 2.35
N LEU A 4 4.70 -4.17 2.06
CA LEU A 4 4.16 -4.78 0.85
C LEU A 4 3.77 -3.69 -0.14
N VAL A 5 4.09 -3.92 -1.41
CA VAL A 5 3.74 -3.02 -2.51
C VAL A 5 2.91 -3.71 -3.57
N LYS A 6 1.77 -3.10 -3.92
CA LYS A 6 0.94 -3.50 -5.04
C LYS A 6 0.90 -2.36 -6.06
N ILE A 7 1.22 -2.70 -7.30
CA ILE A 7 1.16 -1.77 -8.43
C ILE A 7 -0.20 -1.95 -9.11
N HIS A 8 -0.98 -0.88 -9.16
CA HIS A 8 -2.26 -0.83 -9.85
C HIS A 8 -2.11 0.03 -11.09
N LYS A 9 -2.29 -0.56 -12.27
CA LYS A 9 -2.28 0.16 -13.54
C LYS A 9 -3.70 0.18 -14.10
N LYS A 10 -4.22 1.36 -14.38
CA LYS A 10 -5.49 1.54 -15.07
C LYS A 10 -5.39 2.72 -16.02
N ASP A 11 -5.71 2.48 -17.29
CA ASP A 11 -5.52 3.42 -18.38
C ASP A 11 -4.07 3.93 -18.42
N HIS A 12 -3.87 5.25 -18.36
CA HIS A 12 -2.56 5.89 -18.31
C HIS A 12 -2.11 6.24 -16.89
N ARG A 13 -2.74 5.67 -15.86
CA ARG A 13 -2.44 5.97 -14.45
C ARG A 13 -1.86 4.77 -13.73
N THR A 14 -0.81 5.03 -12.95
CA THR A 14 -0.16 4.10 -12.03
C THR A 14 -0.41 4.54 -10.59
N ILE A 15 -1.06 3.69 -9.82
CA ILE A 15 -1.24 3.86 -8.38
C ILE A 15 -0.36 2.84 -7.65
N ILE A 16 0.42 3.31 -6.68
CA ILE A 16 1.25 2.48 -5.81
C ILE A 16 0.58 2.38 -4.45
N ALA A 17 0.21 1.17 -4.05
CA ALA A 17 -0.32 0.90 -2.72
C ALA A 17 0.78 0.27 -1.86
N VAL A 18 1.15 0.95 -0.76
CA VAL A 18 2.17 0.50 0.20
C VAL A 18 1.49 0.24 1.54
N CYS A 19 1.72 -0.93 2.12
CA CYS A 19 1.11 -1.31 3.40
C CYS A 19 2.13 -1.99 4.31
N ASP A 20 2.10 -1.66 5.61
CA ASP A 20 2.82 -2.43 6.62
C ASP A 20 2.31 -3.88 6.60
N ASN A 21 3.22 -4.85 6.42
CA ASN A 21 2.84 -6.25 6.21
C ASN A 21 1.96 -6.82 7.34
N ASN A 22 2.13 -6.34 8.58
CA ASN A 22 1.33 -6.76 9.72
C ASN A 22 -0.12 -6.20 9.72
N LEU A 23 -0.50 -5.34 8.77
CA LEU A 23 -1.85 -4.80 8.64
C LEU A 23 -2.67 -5.46 7.52
N VAL A 24 -2.02 -6.07 6.52
CA VAL A 24 -2.71 -6.79 5.45
C VAL A 24 -3.53 -7.96 6.02
N GLY A 25 -4.73 -8.16 5.48
CA GLY A 25 -5.67 -9.16 6.00
C GLY A 25 -6.54 -8.67 7.17
N LYS A 26 -6.40 -7.41 7.62
CA LYS A 26 -7.21 -6.85 8.70
C LYS A 26 -8.34 -5.97 8.19
N LEU A 27 -9.38 -5.85 9.01
CA LEU A 27 -10.41 -4.82 8.86
C LEU A 27 -10.17 -3.76 9.93
N VAL A 28 -9.78 -2.56 9.52
CA VAL A 28 -9.59 -1.42 10.44
C VAL A 28 -10.91 -0.65 10.51
N GLN A 29 -11.43 -0.43 11.70
CA GLN A 29 -12.71 0.24 11.92
C GLN A 29 -12.51 1.46 12.82
N GLU A 30 -13.09 2.58 12.42
CA GLU A 30 -13.11 3.81 13.22
C GLU A 30 -14.50 4.46 13.10
N LYS A 31 -15.27 4.46 14.19
CA LYS A 31 -16.65 4.97 14.25
C LYS A 31 -17.52 4.35 13.14
N ASN A 32 -17.90 5.15 12.14
CA ASN A 32 -18.70 4.77 10.98
C ASN A 32 -17.88 4.53 9.71
N ARG A 33 -16.55 4.46 9.82
CA ARG A 33 -15.62 4.21 8.71
C ARG A 33 -14.98 2.84 8.84
N GLN A 34 -14.77 2.20 7.70
CA GLN A 34 -13.99 0.97 7.61
C GLN A 34 -12.91 1.10 6.53
N LEU A 35 -11.76 0.52 6.80
CA LEU A 35 -10.71 0.27 5.81
C LEU A 35 -10.47 -1.24 5.77
N ASP A 36 -10.92 -1.87 4.69
CA ASP A 36 -10.81 -3.32 4.51
C ASP A 36 -9.50 -3.67 3.79
N LEU A 37 -8.54 -4.21 4.52
CA LEU A 37 -7.24 -4.66 4.02
C LEU A 37 -7.24 -6.17 3.71
N ARG A 38 -8.39 -6.84 3.76
CA ARG A 38 -8.54 -8.28 3.42
C ARG A 38 -8.61 -8.52 1.91
N GLY A 39 -8.96 -7.49 1.14
CA GLY A 39 -9.03 -7.56 -0.31
C GLY A 39 -7.66 -7.55 -0.98
N GLU A 40 -7.66 -7.62 -2.32
CA GLU A 40 -6.43 -7.72 -3.13
C GLU A 40 -5.65 -6.41 -3.28
N PHE A 41 -6.29 -5.27 -2.95
CA PHE A 41 -5.72 -3.94 -3.22
C PHE A 41 -4.37 -3.71 -2.52
N TYR A 42 -4.19 -4.22 -1.30
CA TYR A 42 -2.95 -4.10 -0.53
C TYR A 42 -2.16 -5.42 -0.43
N LYS A 43 -2.62 -6.51 -1.08
CA LYS A 43 -1.91 -7.80 -1.15
C LYS A 43 -0.83 -7.76 -2.23
N GLY A 44 0.22 -7.02 -1.90
CA GLY A 44 1.42 -6.83 -2.70
C GLY A 44 2.55 -7.79 -2.37
N GLU A 45 3.71 -7.48 -2.92
CA GLU A 45 4.96 -8.20 -2.68
C GLU A 45 5.88 -7.37 -1.79
N ALA A 46 6.73 -8.05 -1.02
CA ALA A 46 7.75 -7.37 -0.23
C ALA A 46 8.84 -6.80 -1.15
N ARG A 47 9.22 -5.55 -0.92
CA ARG A 47 10.23 -4.81 -1.69
C ARG A 47 11.18 -4.05 -0.75
N SER A 48 12.35 -3.65 -1.25
CA SER A 48 13.28 -2.81 -0.48
C SER A 48 12.78 -1.35 -0.41
N ASP A 49 13.17 -0.62 0.64
CA ASP A 49 12.74 0.77 0.80
C ASP A 49 13.18 1.67 -0.40
N GLU A 50 14.33 1.35 -1.02
CA GLU A 50 14.84 2.00 -2.23
C GLU A 50 13.93 1.77 -3.44
N GLU A 51 13.57 0.51 -3.72
CA GLU A 51 12.65 0.14 -4.80
C GLU A 51 11.27 0.79 -4.63
N ILE A 52 10.77 0.80 -3.38
CA ILE A 52 9.49 1.43 -3.04
C ILE A 52 9.57 2.94 -3.32
N GLY A 53 10.67 3.59 -2.94
CA GLY A 53 10.93 4.99 -3.23
C GLY A 53 10.92 5.32 -4.72
N ASP A 54 11.56 4.49 -5.55
CA ASP A 54 11.56 4.66 -7.00
C ASP A 54 10.17 4.49 -7.60
N LEU A 55 9.41 3.49 -7.15
CA LEU A 55 8.04 3.26 -7.60
C LEU A 55 7.14 4.45 -7.27
N MET A 56 7.22 4.98 -6.04
CA MET A 56 6.42 6.12 -5.59
C MET A 56 6.75 7.40 -6.36
N ARG A 57 8.03 7.68 -6.65
CA ARG A 57 8.45 8.86 -7.43
C ARG A 57 7.88 8.91 -8.84
N ASN A 58 7.61 7.74 -9.43
CA ASN A 58 7.12 7.61 -10.80
C ASN A 58 5.61 7.31 -10.88
N ALA A 59 4.89 7.39 -9.76
CA ALA A 59 3.46 7.08 -9.68
C ALA A 59 2.59 8.33 -9.86
N ASP A 60 1.40 8.14 -10.41
CA ASP A 60 0.36 9.17 -10.47
C ASP A 60 -0.37 9.35 -9.12
N GLY A 61 -0.30 8.33 -8.25
CA GLY A 61 -0.89 8.36 -6.92
C GLY A 61 -0.32 7.30 -6.00
N VAL A 62 -0.27 7.61 -4.71
CA VAL A 62 0.29 6.71 -3.69
C VAL A 62 -0.68 6.59 -2.52
N ASN A 63 -0.98 5.36 -2.12
CA ASN A 63 -1.77 5.05 -0.93
C ASN A 63 -0.87 4.36 0.10
N LEU A 64 -0.71 4.98 1.27
CA LEU A 64 0.13 4.50 2.36
C LEU A 64 -0.73 4.06 3.55
N VAL A 65 -0.50 2.85 4.05
CA VAL A 65 -1.23 2.30 5.21
C VAL A 65 -0.25 1.69 6.22
N GLY A 66 -0.10 2.36 7.36
CA GLY A 66 0.68 1.89 8.50
C GLY A 66 1.86 2.80 8.84
N PRO A 67 2.29 2.86 10.12
CA PRO A 67 3.32 3.79 10.55
C PRO A 67 4.67 3.62 9.87
N LYS A 68 5.06 2.41 9.44
CA LYS A 68 6.33 2.21 8.73
C LYS A 68 6.24 2.76 7.30
N SER A 69 5.12 2.58 6.60
CA SER A 69 4.94 3.05 5.23
C SER A 69 5.02 4.58 5.06
N ILE A 70 4.92 5.34 6.15
CA ILE A 70 4.92 6.82 6.18
C ILE A 70 6.30 7.39 6.54
N LYS A 71 7.16 6.62 7.22
CA LYS A 71 8.48 7.06 7.70
C LYS A 71 9.53 6.94 6.61
#